data_AF-A0A1G9WZW5-F1
#
_entry.id   AF-A0A1G9WZW5-F1
#
_cell.length_a   1.000
_cell.length_b   1.000
_cell.length_c   1.000
_cell.angle_alpha   90.00
_cell.angle_beta   90.00
_cell.angle_gamma   90.00
#
_symmetry.space_group_name_H-M   'P 1'
#
loop_
_entity.id
_entity.type
_entity.pdbx_description
1 polymer ?
#
loop_
_entity_poly.entity_id
_entity_poly.type
_entity_poly.pdbx_seq_one_letter_code
_entity_poly.pdbx_strand_id
1 'polypeptide(L)'
;MINFNESEYQQEEMKYYAVIGNNGLCIVDNEYMLLQAVRKLFKITIWEFDDLTQANQYAVSAYITRYMMLYRPTQQIPCLPERLTLNQLYFNPDFDNEGQRDTLLLPGVSL
;
A
#
# COMPACT_ATOMS: atom_id res chain seq x y z
N MET A 1 29.56 16.36 -39.90
CA MET A 1 28.21 15.79 -39.62
C MET A 1 28.20 15.43 -38.15
N ILE A 2 27.34 16.07 -37.36
CA ILE A 2 27.18 15.75 -35.95
C ILE A 2 26.09 14.68 -35.88
N ASN A 3 26.45 13.47 -35.46
CA ASN A 3 25.49 12.41 -35.19
C ASN A 3 24.74 12.77 -33.92
N PHE A 4 23.44 13.02 -34.04
CA PHE A 4 22.52 13.01 -32.92
C PHE A 4 22.34 11.55 -32.53
N ASN A 5 23.07 11.09 -31.50
CA ASN A 5 22.62 9.92 -30.75
C ASN A 5 21.35 10.36 -30.03
N GLU A 6 20.21 10.00 -30.62
CA GLU A 6 18.93 9.99 -29.94
C GLU A 6 19.10 9.09 -28.72
N SER A 7 19.34 9.71 -27.56
CA SER A 7 19.23 9.05 -26.28
C SER A 7 17.81 8.50 -26.20
N GLU A 8 17.68 7.18 -26.31
CA GLU A 8 16.47 6.42 -26.02
C GLU A 8 15.98 6.85 -24.64
N TYR A 9 15.00 7.75 -24.61
CA TYR A 9 14.19 7.97 -23.42
C TYR A 9 13.39 6.69 -23.23
N GLN A 10 13.98 5.73 -22.50
CA GLN A 10 13.22 4.65 -21.91
C GLN A 10 12.14 5.34 -21.06
N GLN A 11 10.89 5.28 -21.51
CA GLN A 11 9.77 5.62 -20.65
C GLN A 11 9.86 4.64 -19.47
N GLU A 12 10.28 5.13 -18.31
CA GLU A 12 10.16 4.36 -17.08
C GLU A 12 8.69 3.98 -16.95
N GLU A 13 8.41 2.67 -17.07
CA GLU A 13 7.06 2.17 -16.87
C GLU A 13 6.63 2.53 -15.46
N MET A 14 5.56 3.31 -15.35
CA MET A 14 5.04 3.77 -14.07
C MET A 14 4.62 2.56 -13.24
N LYS A 15 5.29 2.34 -12.11
CA LYS A 15 4.96 1.28 -11.15
C LYS A 15 4.05 1.82 -10.05
N TYR A 16 3.16 0.97 -9.56
CA TYR A 16 2.27 1.24 -8.44
C TYR A 16 2.56 0.27 -7.30
N TYR A 17 2.66 0.79 -6.09
CA TYR A 17 2.90 0.01 -4.89
C TYR A 17 1.67 0.04 -4.00
N ALA A 18 1.03 -1.11 -3.81
CA ALA A 18 0.03 -1.29 -2.76
C ALA A 18 0.75 -1.48 -1.42
N VAL A 19 0.45 -0.64 -0.44
CA VAL A 19 1.04 -0.68 0.90
C VAL A 19 -0.06 -0.94 1.90
N ILE A 20 0.02 -2.08 2.60
CA ILE A 20 -1.02 -2.56 3.51
C ILE A 20 -0.42 -2.69 4.92
N GLY A 21 -0.82 -1.81 5.83
CA GLY A 21 -0.53 -1.91 7.26
C GLY A 21 -1.67 -2.54 8.05
N ASN A 22 -1.43 -2.75 9.33
CA ASN A 22 -2.45 -3.10 10.30
C ASN A 22 -3.45 -1.97 10.54
N ASN A 23 -2.97 -0.72 10.51
CA ASN A 23 -3.73 0.49 10.84
C ASN A 23 -4.24 1.28 9.62
N GLY A 24 -3.98 0.80 8.41
CA GLY A 24 -4.33 1.52 7.20
C GLY A 24 -3.72 0.93 5.93
N LEU A 25 -3.96 1.59 4.81
CA LEU A 25 -3.50 1.20 3.49
C LEU A 25 -3.34 2.42 2.57
N CYS A 26 -2.56 2.26 1.50
CA CYS A 26 -2.49 3.23 0.41
C CYS A 26 -1.96 2.58 -0.87
N ILE A 27 -2.04 3.33 -1.97
CA ILE A 27 -1.33 3.04 -3.22
C ILE A 27 -0.44 4.23 -3.51
N VAL A 28 0.80 3.98 -3.89
CA VAL A 28 1.78 5.01 -4.21
C VAL A 28 2.45 4.72 -5.54
N ASP A 29 2.94 5.74 -6.23
CA ASP A 29 3.60 5.61 -7.54
C ASP A 29 5.09 5.98 -7.53
N ASN A 30 5.62 6.32 -6.35
CA ASN A 30 7.01 6.73 -6.21
C ASN A 30 7.58 6.37 -4.83
N GLU A 31 8.91 6.27 -4.77
CA GLU A 31 9.64 5.88 -3.56
C GLU A 31 9.44 6.86 -2.39
N TYR A 32 9.31 8.16 -2.67
CA TYR A 32 9.10 9.16 -1.63
C TYR A 32 7.79 8.90 -0.88
N MET A 33 6.71 8.63 -1.61
CA MET A 33 5.41 8.31 -1.04
C MET A 33 5.41 6.94 -0.36
N LEU A 34 6.14 5.96 -0.90
CA LEU A 34 6.36 4.67 -0.25
C LEU A 34 7.01 4.84 1.12
N LEU A 35 8.07 5.64 1.22
CA LEU A 35 8.77 5.92 2.48
C LEU A 35 7.84 6.62 3.49
N GLN A 36 6.98 7.53 3.04
CA GLN A 36 5.99 8.18 3.91
C GLN A 36 4.97 7.17 4.45
N ALA A 37 4.55 6.20 3.63
CA ALA A 37 3.63 5.15 4.06
C ALA A 37 4.27 4.20 5.08
N VAL A 38 5.50 3.74 4.81
CA VAL A 38 6.28 2.88 5.72
C VAL A 38 6.45 3.50 7.11
N ARG A 39 6.62 4.82 7.19
CA ARG A 39 6.77 5.54 8.47
C ARG A 39 5.50 5.63 9.31
N LYS A 40 4.33 5.56 8.68
CA LYS A 40 3.03 5.81 9.33
C LYS A 40 2.19 4.55 9.53
N LEU A 41 2.44 3.53 8.73
CA LEU A 41 1.73 2.26 8.78
C LEU A 41 2.50 1.23 9.63
N PHE A 42 1.78 0.37 10.34
CA PHE A 42 2.37 -0.68 11.20
C PHE A 42 2.25 -2.06 10.58
N LYS A 43 3.26 -2.91 10.78
CA LYS A 43 3.32 -4.28 10.23
C LYS A 43 3.08 -4.33 8.71
N ILE A 44 3.76 -3.50 7.93
CA ILE A 44 3.42 -3.34 6.50
C ILE A 44 3.67 -4.59 5.66
N THR A 45 2.84 -4.77 4.63
CA THR A 45 3.09 -5.60 3.44
C THR A 45 3.06 -4.68 2.22
N ILE A 46 4.04 -4.81 1.33
CA ILE A 46 4.14 -4.01 0.10
C ILE A 46 4.08 -4.96 -1.09
N TRP A 47 3.36 -4.59 -2.14
CA TRP A 47 3.33 -5.31 -3.42
C TRP A 47 3.32 -4.34 -4.61
N GLU A 48 4.06 -4.69 -5.66
CA GLU A 48 4.22 -3.88 -6.88
C GLU A 48 3.27 -4.35 -7.99
N PHE A 49 2.78 -3.39 -8.79
CA PHE A 49 1.88 -3.61 -9.92
C PHE A 49 2.20 -2.64 -11.07
N ASP A 50 1.92 -3.08 -12.29
CA ASP A 50 2.00 -2.24 -13.50
C ASP A 50 0.68 -1.51 -13.80
N ASP A 51 -0.41 -1.90 -13.12
CA ASP A 51 -1.75 -1.36 -13.33
C ASP A 51 -2.36 -0.85 -12.03
N LEU A 52 -2.84 0.39 -12.04
CA LEU A 52 -3.46 1.05 -10.90
C LEU A 52 -4.75 0.35 -10.45
N THR A 53 -5.49 -0.25 -11.38
CA THR A 53 -6.75 -0.94 -11.06
C THR A 53 -6.47 -2.21 -10.27
N GLN A 54 -5.50 -3.01 -10.70
CA GLN A 54 -5.04 -4.20 -9.99
C GLN A 54 -4.45 -3.84 -8.62
N ALA A 55 -3.64 -2.79 -8.53
CA ALA A 55 -3.11 -2.30 -7.26
C ALA A 55 -4.23 -1.93 -6.27
N ASN A 56 -5.27 -1.25 -6.76
CA ASN A 56 -6.45 -0.90 -5.95
C ASN A 56 -7.21 -2.12 -5.45
N GLN A 57 -7.56 -3.03 -6.36
CA GLN A 57 -8.30 -4.24 -6.03
C GLN A 57 -7.53 -5.10 -5.01
N TYR A 58 -6.22 -5.22 -5.19
CA TYR A 58 -5.37 -5.94 -4.25
C TYR A 58 -5.29 -5.23 -2.89
N ALA A 59 -5.00 -3.93 -2.86
CA ALA A 59 -4.84 -3.18 -1.60
C ALA A 59 -6.09 -3.28 -0.71
N VAL A 60 -7.27 -3.06 -1.30
CA VAL A 60 -8.56 -3.13 -0.59
C VAL A 60 -8.82 -4.56 -0.11
N SER A 61 -8.68 -5.56 -0.98
CA SER A 61 -8.96 -6.97 -0.65
C SER A 61 -8.00 -7.49 0.42
N ALA A 62 -6.70 -7.24 0.27
CA ALA A 62 -5.67 -7.65 1.22
C ALA A 62 -5.86 -6.99 2.59
N TYR A 63 -6.24 -5.71 2.63
CA TYR A 63 -6.53 -5.03 3.89
C TYR A 63 -7.76 -5.60 4.59
N ILE A 64 -8.85 -5.87 3.88
CA ILE A 64 -10.04 -6.53 4.46
C ILE A 64 -9.66 -7.90 5.05
N THR A 65 -8.94 -8.74 4.30
CA THR A 65 -8.49 -10.05 4.78
C THR A 65 -7.63 -9.91 6.04
N ARG A 66 -6.65 -9.00 6.01
CA ARG A 66 -5.77 -8.72 7.15
C ARG A 66 -6.56 -8.27 8.38
N TYR A 67 -7.50 -7.35 8.20
CA TYR A 67 -8.36 -6.87 9.28
C TYR A 67 -9.17 -8.02 9.89
N MET A 68 -9.83 -8.84 9.06
CA MET A 68 -10.63 -9.99 9.52
C MET A 68 -9.80 -11.02 10.31
N MET A 69 -8.55 -11.25 9.89
CA MET A 69 -7.64 -12.16 10.59
C MET A 69 -7.21 -11.63 11.96
N LEU A 70 -7.02 -10.31 12.09
CA LEU A 70 -6.59 -9.67 13.33
C LEU A 70 -7.74 -9.51 14.33
N TYR A 71 -8.92 -9.10 13.87
CA TYR A 71 -10.01 -8.69 14.74
C TYR A 71 -11.08 -9.77 14.97
N ARG A 72 -10.99 -10.94 14.29
CA ARG A 72 -11.98 -12.06 14.42
C ARG A 72 -13.43 -11.53 14.20
N PRO A 73 -14.52 -12.32 14.32
CA PRO A 73 -15.82 -11.89 13.81
C PRO A 73 -16.55 -10.98 14.81
N THR A 74 -15.86 -9.98 15.39
CA THR A 74 -16.49 -8.83 16.05
C THR A 74 -17.02 -7.88 14.97
N GLN A 75 -18.01 -8.40 14.23
CA GLN A 75 -19.04 -7.80 13.38
C GLN A 75 -18.97 -6.31 12.98
N GLN A 76 -17.87 -5.82 12.41
CA GLN A 76 -17.93 -4.69 11.48
C GLN A 76 -16.72 -4.69 10.54
N ILE A 77 -16.99 -4.83 9.25
CA ILE A 77 -15.99 -4.62 8.19
C ILE A 77 -15.68 -3.12 8.19
N PRO A 78 -14.40 -2.71 8.17
CA PRO A 78 -14.07 -1.29 8.06
C PRO A 78 -14.70 -0.73 6.78
N CYS A 79 -15.32 0.44 6.89
CA CYS A 79 -15.88 1.13 5.74
C CYS A 79 -14.73 1.70 4.89
N LEU A 80 -14.32 0.94 3.89
CA LEU A 80 -13.27 1.32 2.95
C LEU A 80 -13.86 2.10 1.76
N PRO A 81 -13.11 3.06 1.20
CA PRO A 81 -13.50 3.67 -0.05
C PRO A 81 -13.46 2.65 -1.19
N GLU A 82 -14.40 2.74 -2.13
CA GLU A 82 -14.44 1.85 -3.32
C GLU A 82 -13.17 1.94 -4.18
N ARG A 83 -12.49 3.09 -4.14
CA ARG A 83 -11.20 3.33 -4.78
C ARG A 83 -10.31 4.17 -3.88
N LEU A 84 -9.04 3.81 -3.81
CA LEU A 84 -8.04 4.61 -3.14
C LEU A 84 -7.53 5.69 -4.09
N THR A 85 -7.48 6.92 -3.61
CA THR A 85 -6.76 7.99 -4.31
C THR A 85 -5.27 7.66 -4.29
N LEU A 86 -4.63 7.71 -5.46
CA LEU A 86 -3.19 7.52 -5.58
C LEU A 86 -2.44 8.51 -4.69
N ASN A 87 -1.40 8.05 -4.00
CA ASN A 87 -0.58 8.83 -3.06
C ASN A 87 -1.33 9.36 -1.83
N GLN A 88 -2.51 8.83 -1.52
CA GLN A 88 -3.26 9.18 -0.30
C GLN A 88 -3.25 8.02 0.70
N LEU A 89 -2.85 8.33 1.93
CA LEU A 89 -2.94 7.40 3.05
C LEU A 89 -4.37 7.34 3.58
N TYR A 90 -4.89 6.12 3.67
CA TYR A 90 -6.11 5.82 4.42
C TYR A 90 -5.72 5.19 5.75
N PHE A 91 -6.21 5.76 6.85
CA PHE A 91 -6.09 5.18 8.19
C PHE A 91 -7.45 4.65 8.63
N ASN A 92 -7.46 3.48 9.25
CA ASN A 92 -8.64 2.98 9.92
C ASN A 92 -8.71 3.59 11.33
N PRO A 93 -9.72 4.43 11.63
CA PRO A 93 -9.84 5.08 12.93
C PRO A 93 -10.07 4.08 14.07
N ASP A 94 -10.60 2.89 13.76
CA ASP A 94 -10.89 1.87 14.78
C ASP A 94 -9.66 1.05 15.19
N PHE A 95 -8.51 1.27 14.56
CA PHE A 95 -7.28 0.52 14.85
C PHE A 95 -6.80 0.69 16.31
N ASP A 96 -6.86 1.90 16.86
CA ASP A 96 -6.36 2.20 18.21
C ASP A 96 -7.32 1.77 19.34
N ASN A 97 -8.56 1.38 19.01
CA ASN A 97 -9.55 0.96 20.01
C ASN A 97 -9.20 -0.40 20.65
N GLU A 98 -8.32 -1.21 20.03
CA GLU A 98 -7.90 -2.51 20.56
C GLU A 98 -6.37 -2.67 20.61
N GLY A 99 -5.69 -1.77 21.30
CA GLY A 99 -4.56 -2.08 22.21
C GLY A 99 -3.48 -3.10 21.82
N GLN A 100 -3.13 -3.30 20.54
CA GLN A 100 -2.02 -4.20 20.16
C GLN A 100 -0.99 -3.50 19.27
N ARG A 101 -0.08 -2.80 19.94
CA ARG A 101 1.21 -2.35 19.39
C ARG A 101 2.22 -3.49 19.44
N ASP A 102 1.99 -4.53 18.67
CA ASP A 102 3.12 -5.36 18.25
C ASP A 102 3.45 -4.97 16.81
N THR A 103 4.73 -4.97 16.47
CA THR A 103 5.21 -4.85 15.09
C THR A 103 5.66 -6.24 14.67
N LEU A 104 4.99 -6.86 13.69
CA LEU A 104 5.43 -8.09 13.04
C LEU A 104 5.78 -7.68 11.61
N LEU A 105 7.07 -7.71 11.30
CA LEU A 105 7.56 -7.65 9.93
C LEU A 105 7.37 -9.06 9.37
N LEU A 106 6.52 -9.21 8.36
CA LEU A 106 6.41 -10.46 7.60
C LEU A 106 7.43 -10.41 6.44
N PRO A 107 8.15 -11.51 6.16
CA PRO A 107 9.18 -11.54 5.15
C PRO A 107 8.57 -11.30 3.76
N GLY A 108 9.17 -10.37 3.00
CA GLY A 108 8.72 -10.01 1.65
C GLY A 108 9.31 -8.71 1.09
N VAL A 109 9.96 -7.88 1.91
CA VAL A 109 10.63 -6.66 1.42
C VAL A 109 11.99 -6.56 2.11
N SER A 110 13.06 -6.64 1.31
CA SER A 110 14.37 -6.13 1.70
C SER A 110 14.47 -4.74 1.08
N LEU A 111 14.55 -3.70 1.92
CA LEU A 111 15.28 -2.43 1.77
C LEU A 111 14.94 -1.53 2.98
#